data_AF-A0A7C1FB13-F1
#
_entry.id   AF-A0A7C1FB13-F1
#
_cell.length_a   1.000
_cell.length_b   1.000
_cell.length_c   1.000
_cell.angle_alpha   90.00
_cell.angle_beta   90.00
_cell.angle_gamma   90.00
#
_symmetry.space_group_name_H-M   'P 1'
#
loop_
_entity.id
_entity.type
_entity.pdbx_description
1 polymer ?
#
loop_
_entity_poly.entity_id
_entity_poly.type
_entity_poly.pdbx_seq_one_letter_code
_entity_poly.pdbx_strand_id
1 'polypeptide(L)'
;MPELPEVETVVRGLREPLIGRTIQSVWWDWTKSIRYPDPHSFAARVSGQTVRAIERRAKYILCRFDEDILVVHLKMTGRLYVVGDNEILDSDRWAHVRFQLDGGRQLRFSDSRKFGFVTLVTDINEIAPSLGPEPLSDEFTPSVLKMRISKHQKSIKAVLLDQHVLAGVGNIYADEALHMAKIHPMRGASGLSNEEIARLYTAIRTVLSEGIEREGASVNWYRKPDGTSGDAQNHFAVYDREGEACLTCGSPIYKTRVAQRGTHFCATCQPLP
;
A
#
# COMPACT_ATOMS: atom_id res chain seq x y z
N MET A 1 3.73 5.84 -4.17
CA MET A 1 3.95 4.94 -3.02
C MET A 1 3.01 3.78 -3.24
N PRO A 2 3.44 2.51 -3.29
CA PRO A 2 2.52 1.39 -3.15
C PRO A 2 1.48 1.65 -2.06
N GLU A 3 0.22 1.56 -2.45
CA GLU A 3 -0.95 1.66 -1.59
C GLU A 3 -1.49 0.25 -1.32
N LEU A 4 -2.68 0.13 -0.76
CA LEU A 4 -3.24 -1.18 -0.41
C LEU A 4 -3.27 -2.17 -1.59
N PRO A 5 -3.74 -1.79 -2.79
CA PRO A 5 -3.81 -2.74 -3.89
C PRO A 5 -2.46 -3.28 -4.34
N GLU A 6 -1.45 -2.42 -4.49
CA GLU A 6 -0.10 -2.84 -4.87
C GLU A 6 0.53 -3.79 -3.85
N VAL A 7 0.31 -3.51 -2.55
CA VAL A 7 0.81 -4.36 -1.46
C VAL A 7 0.08 -5.71 -1.44
N GLU A 8 -1.23 -5.73 -1.68
CA GLU A 8 -2.01 -6.96 -1.79
C GLU A 8 -1.55 -7.82 -2.97
N THR A 9 -1.28 -7.23 -4.13
CA THR A 9 -0.69 -7.94 -5.28
C THR A 9 0.63 -8.58 -4.92
N VAL A 10 1.50 -7.85 -4.21
CA VAL A 10 2.80 -8.40 -3.76
C VAL A 10 2.59 -9.57 -2.80
N VAL A 11 1.70 -9.42 -1.82
CA VAL A 11 1.35 -10.51 -0.88
C VAL A 11 0.88 -11.74 -1.62
N ARG A 12 -0.05 -11.61 -2.58
CA ARG A 12 -0.56 -12.73 -3.38
C ARG A 12 0.55 -13.41 -4.17
N GLY A 13 1.39 -12.64 -4.85
CA GLY A 13 2.50 -13.17 -5.66
C GLY A 13 3.62 -13.81 -4.84
N LEU A 14 3.74 -13.49 -3.56
CA LEU A 14 4.74 -14.06 -2.67
C LEU A 14 4.30 -15.35 -1.98
N ARG A 15 3.00 -15.68 -1.94
CA ARG A 15 2.48 -16.86 -1.22
C ARG A 15 3.06 -18.18 -1.73
N GLU A 16 2.96 -18.44 -3.03
CA GLU A 16 3.48 -19.68 -3.63
C GLU A 16 4.99 -19.83 -3.43
N PRO A 17 5.84 -18.82 -3.74
CA PRO A 17 7.27 -19.03 -3.67
C PRO A 17 7.85 -19.05 -2.24
N LEU A 18 7.13 -18.55 -1.23
CA LEU A 18 7.65 -18.41 0.14
C LEU A 18 6.99 -19.31 1.19
N ILE A 19 5.69 -19.61 1.12
CA ILE A 19 5.05 -20.42 2.18
C ILE A 19 5.70 -21.80 2.23
N GLY A 20 6.10 -22.22 3.44
CA GLY A 20 6.83 -23.46 3.69
C GLY A 20 8.34 -23.36 3.50
N ARG A 21 8.87 -22.23 3.01
CA ARG A 21 10.32 -22.00 2.90
C ARG A 21 10.93 -21.57 4.22
N THR A 22 12.16 -22.00 4.43
CA THR A 22 12.95 -21.69 5.63
C THR A 22 14.05 -20.69 5.29
N ILE A 23 14.15 -19.63 6.07
CA ILE A 23 15.23 -18.64 5.93
C ILE A 23 16.51 -19.24 6.48
N GLN A 24 17.53 -19.42 5.66
CA GLN A 24 18.82 -20.00 6.07
C GLN A 24 19.79 -18.96 6.60
N SER A 25 19.83 -17.79 5.97
CA SER A 25 20.71 -16.69 6.35
C SER A 25 20.20 -15.37 5.80
N VAL A 26 20.73 -14.27 6.32
CA VAL A 26 20.39 -12.92 5.87
C VAL A 26 21.67 -12.14 5.58
N TRP A 27 21.68 -11.46 4.44
CA TRP A 27 22.70 -10.48 4.07
C TRP A 27 22.07 -9.09 3.99
N TRP A 28 22.82 -8.06 4.34
CA TRP A 28 22.43 -6.66 4.20
C TRP A 28 23.64 -5.75 3.96
N ASP A 29 23.42 -4.62 3.29
CA ASP A 29 24.45 -3.57 3.09
C ASP A 29 24.03 -2.18 3.62
N TRP A 30 22.77 -2.02 4.01
CA TRP A 30 22.23 -0.77 4.53
C TRP A 30 21.49 -1.02 5.84
N THR A 31 22.16 -0.74 6.95
CA THR A 31 21.65 -1.05 8.30
C THR A 31 20.29 -0.42 8.59
N LYS A 32 20.01 0.78 8.08
CA LYS A 32 18.71 1.46 8.27
C LYS A 32 17.53 0.81 7.53
N SER A 33 17.79 -0.13 6.60
CA SER A 33 16.73 -0.96 6.02
C SER A 33 16.16 -1.94 7.05
N ILE A 34 16.92 -2.31 8.08
CA ILE A 34 16.44 -3.13 9.20
C ILE A 34 16.11 -2.19 10.35
N ARG A 35 14.84 -2.08 10.70
CA ARG A 35 14.37 -1.07 11.66
C ARG A 35 14.47 -1.51 13.11
N TYR A 36 14.08 -2.76 13.38
CA TYR A 36 14.12 -3.38 14.70
C TYR A 36 14.00 -4.90 14.56
N PRO A 37 14.71 -5.71 15.39
CA PRO A 37 15.81 -5.31 16.26
C PRO A 37 17.04 -4.83 15.46
N ASP A 38 18.20 -4.64 16.10
CA ASP A 38 19.43 -4.33 15.37
C ASP A 38 19.77 -5.43 14.34
N PRO A 39 20.53 -5.13 13.27
CA PRO A 39 20.75 -6.06 12.17
C PRO A 39 21.31 -7.44 12.56
N HIS A 40 22.20 -7.52 13.56
CA HIS A 40 22.78 -8.80 13.97
C HIS A 40 21.77 -9.63 14.74
N SER A 41 21.06 -9.02 15.70
CA SER A 41 19.96 -9.69 16.42
C SER A 41 18.84 -10.10 15.48
N PHE A 42 18.51 -9.26 14.49
CA PHE A 42 17.52 -9.55 13.47
C PHE A 42 17.92 -10.79 12.65
N ALA A 43 19.16 -10.82 12.14
CA ALA A 43 19.65 -11.93 11.34
C ALA A 43 19.71 -13.25 12.13
N ALA A 44 20.18 -13.19 13.39
CA ALA A 44 20.22 -14.35 14.27
C ALA A 44 18.81 -14.89 14.57
N ARG A 45 17.85 -13.99 14.83
CA ARG A 45 16.48 -14.38 15.18
C ARG A 45 15.70 -14.92 13.98
N VAL A 46 15.81 -14.30 12.81
CA VAL A 46 15.02 -14.69 11.62
C VAL A 46 15.55 -15.96 10.93
N SER A 47 16.84 -16.27 11.09
CA SER A 47 17.45 -17.46 10.49
C SER A 47 16.93 -18.74 11.17
N GLY A 48 16.67 -19.76 10.37
CA GLY A 48 16.06 -21.03 10.78
C GLY A 48 14.53 -21.02 10.82
N GLN A 49 13.87 -19.86 10.68
CA GLN A 49 12.41 -19.79 10.73
C GLN A 49 11.76 -20.15 9.38
N THR A 50 10.63 -20.85 9.44
CA THR A 50 9.83 -21.26 8.27
C THR A 50 8.61 -20.36 8.09
N VAL A 51 8.44 -19.79 6.90
CA VAL A 51 7.28 -18.94 6.59
C VAL A 51 6.00 -19.77 6.61
N ARG A 52 5.08 -19.44 7.52
CA ARG A 52 3.78 -20.12 7.68
C ARG A 52 2.68 -19.45 6.87
N ALA A 53 2.67 -18.13 6.83
CA ALA A 53 1.65 -17.36 6.13
C ALA A 53 2.19 -16.04 5.61
N ILE A 54 1.53 -15.51 4.57
CA ILE A 54 1.80 -14.18 4.05
C ILE A 54 0.50 -13.40 3.96
N GLU A 55 0.47 -12.31 4.71
CA GLU A 55 -0.68 -11.46 4.94
C GLU A 55 -0.35 -10.00 4.66
N ARG A 56 -1.40 -9.18 4.63
CA ARG A 56 -1.31 -7.73 4.51
C ARG A 56 -2.01 -7.09 5.70
N ARG A 57 -1.40 -6.05 6.26
CA ARG A 57 -2.09 -5.08 7.12
C ARG A 57 -1.80 -3.68 6.61
N ALA A 58 -2.82 -2.91 6.25
CA ALA A 58 -2.69 -1.60 5.62
C ALA A 58 -1.78 -1.68 4.38
N LYS A 59 -0.60 -1.07 4.48
CA LYS A 59 0.46 -1.03 3.45
C LYS A 59 1.73 -1.81 3.88
N TYR A 60 1.55 -2.71 4.84
CA TYR A 60 2.58 -3.61 5.35
C TYR A 60 2.36 -5.02 4.84
N ILE A 61 3.45 -5.66 4.42
CA ILE A 61 3.53 -7.08 4.09
C ILE A 61 3.97 -7.81 5.36
N LEU A 62 3.26 -8.87 5.73
CA LEU A 62 3.51 -9.65 6.93
C LEU A 62 3.85 -11.09 6.54
N CYS A 63 5.11 -11.49 6.68
CA CYS A 63 5.50 -12.89 6.58
C CYS A 63 5.51 -13.47 8.00
N ARG A 64 4.52 -14.32 8.31
CA ARG A 64 4.40 -14.95 9.63
C ARG A 64 5.25 -16.20 9.72
N PHE A 65 5.94 -16.34 10.83
CA PHE A 65 6.56 -17.57 11.30
C PHE A 65 5.71 -18.17 12.44
N ASP A 66 6.30 -19.00 13.29
CA ASP A 66 5.60 -19.60 14.43
C ASP A 66 5.34 -18.58 15.54
N GLU A 67 6.33 -17.78 15.92
CA GLU A 67 6.22 -16.73 16.96
C GLU A 67 6.43 -15.32 16.41
N ASP A 68 7.23 -15.19 15.35
CA ASP A 68 7.64 -13.91 14.80
C ASP A 68 6.88 -13.53 13.53
N ILE A 69 6.93 -12.24 13.22
CA ILE A 69 6.42 -11.64 11.99
C ILE A 69 7.53 -10.81 11.37
N LEU A 70 8.01 -11.23 10.19
CA LEU A 70 8.81 -10.38 9.34
C LEU A 70 7.87 -9.38 8.66
N VAL A 71 7.99 -8.11 9.05
CA VAL A 71 7.18 -7.03 8.52
C VAL A 71 7.98 -6.20 7.53
N VAL A 72 7.42 -5.98 6.34
CA VAL A 72 8.03 -5.15 5.29
C VAL A 72 7.09 -4.00 4.93
N HIS A 73 7.63 -2.79 4.88
CA HIS A 73 6.93 -1.63 4.34
C HIS A 73 7.69 -1.07 3.14
N LEU A 74 7.11 -1.20 1.94
CA LEU A 74 7.77 -0.82 0.67
C LEU A 74 8.05 0.69 0.53
N LYS A 75 7.25 1.54 1.20
CA LYS A 75 7.31 3.00 1.08
C LYS A 75 7.23 3.38 -0.40
N MET A 76 8.15 4.18 -0.93
CA MET A 76 7.99 4.80 -2.24
C MET A 76 8.46 3.92 -3.40
N THR A 77 9.59 3.26 -3.22
CA THR A 77 10.36 2.57 -4.28
C THR A 77 10.76 1.16 -3.89
N GLY A 78 10.33 0.70 -2.71
CA GLY A 78 10.58 -0.64 -2.23
C GLY A 78 9.93 -1.69 -3.12
N ARG A 79 10.67 -2.78 -3.33
CA ARG A 79 10.25 -3.99 -4.04
C ARG A 79 10.60 -5.17 -3.18
N LEU A 80 9.73 -6.17 -3.15
CA LEU A 80 9.93 -7.43 -2.45
C LEU A 80 9.59 -8.56 -3.41
N TYR A 81 10.57 -9.42 -3.70
CA TYR A 81 10.44 -10.43 -4.74
C TYR A 81 11.36 -11.63 -4.47
N VAL A 82 11.04 -12.79 -5.06
CA VAL A 82 11.81 -14.03 -4.94
C VAL A 82 12.51 -14.33 -6.26
N VAL A 83 13.75 -14.77 -6.20
CA VAL A 83 14.55 -15.22 -7.35
C VAL A 83 15.24 -16.54 -7.05
N GLY A 84 15.66 -17.26 -8.08
CA GLY A 84 16.59 -18.38 -7.92
C GLY A 84 18.01 -17.91 -7.54
N ASP A 85 18.80 -18.76 -6.89
CA ASP A 85 20.20 -18.45 -6.50
C ASP A 85 21.08 -18.13 -7.70
N ASN A 86 20.85 -18.83 -8.82
CA ASN A 86 21.58 -18.66 -10.07
C ASN A 86 20.94 -17.59 -10.98
N GLU A 87 19.79 -17.03 -10.60
CA GLU A 87 19.24 -15.86 -11.27
C GLU A 87 20.01 -14.63 -10.82
N ILE A 88 21.11 -14.41 -11.54
CA ILE A 88 21.76 -13.12 -11.60
C ILE A 88 20.83 -12.20 -12.39
N LEU A 89 19.85 -11.60 -11.71
CA LEU A 89 19.35 -10.29 -12.14
C LEU A 89 20.54 -9.33 -11.99
N ASP A 90 21.38 -9.23 -13.03
CA ASP A 90 22.60 -8.43 -13.05
C ASP A 90 22.36 -7.05 -12.42
N SER A 91 22.82 -6.89 -11.18
CA SER A 91 22.79 -5.65 -10.38
C SER A 91 21.41 -5.04 -10.08
N ASP A 92 20.53 -5.72 -9.33
CA ASP A 92 19.68 -4.96 -8.41
C ASP A 92 20.57 -4.34 -7.31
N ARG A 93 21.28 -3.28 -7.69
CA ARG A 93 22.18 -2.47 -6.84
C ARG A 93 21.45 -1.80 -5.68
N TRP A 94 20.13 -1.90 -5.65
CA TRP A 94 19.28 -1.39 -4.59
C TRP A 94 18.74 -2.50 -3.69
N ALA A 95 19.07 -3.78 -3.94
CA ALA A 95 18.79 -4.89 -3.04
C ALA A 95 19.63 -4.75 -1.77
N HIS A 96 18.99 -4.23 -0.72
CA HIS A 96 19.63 -3.86 0.55
C HIS A 96 19.50 -4.92 1.63
N VAL A 97 18.54 -5.83 1.50
CA VAL A 97 18.39 -7.01 2.38
C VAL A 97 18.06 -8.22 1.51
N ARG A 98 18.75 -9.33 1.77
CA ARG A 98 18.61 -10.59 1.04
C ARG A 98 18.47 -11.73 2.04
N PHE A 99 17.39 -12.49 1.95
CA PHE A 99 17.16 -13.68 2.77
C PHE A 99 17.40 -14.90 1.91
N GLN A 100 18.44 -15.67 2.23
CA GLN A 100 18.68 -16.96 1.61
C GLN A 100 17.60 -17.92 2.08
N LEU A 101 16.94 -18.59 1.14
CA LEU A 101 15.90 -19.59 1.43
C LEU A 101 16.44 -20.99 1.11
N ASP A 102 15.84 -21.98 1.74
CA ASP A 102 16.02 -23.37 1.35
C ASP A 102 15.54 -23.64 -0.10
N GLY A 103 16.17 -24.63 -0.75
CA GLY A 103 15.83 -24.98 -2.14
C GLY A 103 16.40 -24.02 -3.20
N GLY A 104 17.44 -23.25 -2.86
CA GLY A 104 18.22 -22.48 -3.83
C GLY A 104 17.49 -21.23 -4.34
N ARG A 105 16.75 -20.55 -3.45
CA ARG A 105 16.02 -19.31 -3.75
C ARG A 105 16.40 -18.21 -2.78
N GLN A 106 16.13 -16.97 -3.16
CA GLN A 106 16.38 -15.81 -2.33
C GLN A 106 15.20 -14.84 -2.36
N LEU A 107 14.75 -14.39 -1.18
CA LEU A 107 13.85 -13.25 -1.04
C LEU A 107 14.69 -11.97 -0.97
N ARG A 108 14.42 -11.00 -1.85
CA ARG A 108 15.16 -9.74 -1.93
C ARG A 108 14.25 -8.56 -1.61
N PHE A 109 14.70 -7.70 -0.70
CA PHE A 109 14.14 -6.38 -0.48
C PHE A 109 15.04 -5.32 -1.14
N SER A 110 14.50 -4.67 -2.16
CA SER A 110 15.20 -3.63 -2.93
C SER A 110 14.53 -2.29 -2.77
N ASP A 111 15.30 -1.22 -2.56
CA ASP A 111 14.74 0.13 -2.42
C ASP A 111 15.73 1.24 -2.81
N SER A 112 15.55 1.81 -4.00
CA SER A 112 16.45 2.84 -4.54
C SER A 112 16.52 4.13 -3.73
N ARG A 113 15.47 4.46 -2.95
CA ARG A 113 15.41 5.65 -2.09
C ARG A 113 15.70 5.37 -0.62
N LYS A 114 15.88 4.10 -0.24
CA LYS A 114 16.21 3.69 1.15
C LYS A 114 15.23 4.23 2.20
N PHE A 115 13.95 4.28 1.87
CA PHE A 115 12.87 4.71 2.77
C PHE A 115 12.10 3.53 3.36
N GLY A 116 11.91 2.48 2.58
CA GLY A 116 11.29 1.24 3.02
C GLY A 116 12.19 0.48 3.98
N PHE A 117 11.58 -0.43 4.72
CA PHE A 117 12.25 -1.15 5.77
C PHE A 117 11.67 -2.55 5.96
N VAL A 118 12.49 -3.40 6.57
CA VAL A 118 12.13 -4.69 7.16
C VAL A 118 12.30 -4.61 8.67
N THR A 119 11.50 -5.37 9.40
CA THR A 119 11.56 -5.45 10.87
C THR A 119 10.99 -6.78 11.34
N LEU A 120 11.42 -7.27 12.50
CA LEU A 120 10.95 -8.51 13.08
C LEU A 120 10.33 -8.21 14.44
N VAL A 121 9.06 -8.55 14.59
CA VAL A 121 8.22 -8.27 15.77
C VAL A 121 7.34 -9.49 16.07
N THR A 122 6.72 -9.55 17.24
CA THR A 122 5.71 -10.59 17.53
C THR A 122 4.29 -10.08 17.28
N ASP A 123 4.08 -8.76 17.37
CA ASP A 123 2.84 -8.08 17.00
C ASP A 123 3.11 -6.87 16.08
N ILE A 124 2.32 -6.75 15.00
CA ILE A 124 2.33 -5.58 14.11
C ILE A 124 2.05 -4.27 14.85
N ASN A 125 1.31 -4.32 15.96
CA ASN A 125 1.02 -3.15 16.79
C ASN A 125 2.27 -2.54 17.41
N GLU A 126 3.38 -3.28 17.55
CA GLU A 126 4.65 -2.73 18.02
C GLU A 126 5.20 -1.62 17.10
N ILE A 127 4.89 -1.69 15.79
CA ILE A 127 5.35 -0.70 14.80
C ILE A 127 4.24 0.18 14.25
N ALA A 128 2.98 -0.24 14.41
CA ALA A 128 1.82 0.42 13.85
C ALA A 128 0.59 0.32 14.79
N PRO A 129 0.70 0.81 16.04
CA PRO A 129 -0.28 0.55 17.12
C PRO A 129 -1.68 1.14 16.89
N SER A 130 -1.79 2.10 15.97
CA SER A 130 -3.00 2.91 15.81
C SER A 130 -3.54 2.88 14.38
N LEU A 131 -3.32 1.81 13.62
CA LEU A 131 -3.86 1.73 12.26
C LEU A 131 -5.39 1.71 12.27
N GLY A 132 -5.99 2.49 11.37
CA GLY A 132 -7.42 2.49 11.12
C GLY A 132 -7.92 1.15 10.56
N PRO A 133 -9.24 0.95 10.46
CA PRO A 133 -9.84 -0.28 9.96
C PRO A 133 -9.36 -0.63 8.54
N GLU A 134 -9.36 -1.91 8.21
CA GLU A 134 -9.15 -2.40 6.84
C GLU A 134 -10.36 -2.04 5.97
N PRO A 135 -10.20 -1.27 4.88
CA PRO A 135 -11.33 -0.76 4.10
C PRO A 135 -12.13 -1.86 3.38
N LEU A 136 -11.53 -3.03 3.16
CA LEU A 136 -12.16 -4.18 2.51
C LEU A 136 -12.69 -5.23 3.51
N SER A 137 -12.47 -5.06 4.81
CA SER A 137 -13.04 -5.92 5.85
C SER A 137 -14.56 -5.71 5.95
N ASP A 138 -15.29 -6.75 6.36
CA ASP A 138 -16.73 -6.67 6.65
C ASP A 138 -17.02 -5.84 7.91
N GLU A 139 -16.04 -5.67 8.78
CA GLU A 139 -16.14 -4.81 9.97
C GLU A 139 -16.11 -3.32 9.61
N PHE A 140 -15.57 -2.97 8.45
CA PHE A 140 -15.61 -1.60 7.96
C PHE A 140 -16.96 -1.35 7.29
N THR A 141 -17.79 -0.54 7.95
CA THR A 141 -19.15 -0.22 7.52
C THR A 141 -19.34 1.29 7.33
N PRO A 142 -20.41 1.75 6.66
CA PRO A 142 -20.70 3.18 6.52
C PRO A 142 -20.78 3.92 7.86
N SER A 143 -21.30 3.27 8.92
CA SER A 143 -21.38 3.86 10.26
C SER A 143 -20.00 4.01 10.91
N VAL A 144 -19.11 3.02 10.73
CA VAL A 144 -17.72 3.11 11.16
C VAL A 144 -16.98 4.23 10.42
N LEU A 145 -17.15 4.32 9.09
CA LEU A 145 -16.58 5.41 8.29
C LEU A 145 -17.06 6.77 8.81
N LYS A 146 -18.38 6.96 8.98
CA LYS A 146 -18.96 8.19 9.56
C LYS A 146 -18.33 8.55 10.89
N MET A 147 -18.35 7.64 11.84
CA MET A 147 -17.83 7.86 13.19
C MET A 147 -16.35 8.26 13.18
N ARG A 148 -15.55 7.70 12.26
CA ARG A 148 -14.14 8.01 12.09
C ARG A 148 -13.93 9.38 11.44
N ILE A 149 -14.62 9.72 10.35
CA ILE A 149 -14.37 10.97 9.61
C ILE A 149 -15.02 12.20 10.26
N SER A 150 -16.17 12.05 10.91
CA SER A 150 -16.93 13.19 11.46
C SER A 150 -16.22 13.92 12.59
N LYS A 151 -15.18 13.31 13.18
CA LYS A 151 -14.34 13.90 14.23
C LYS A 151 -13.32 14.91 13.70
N HIS A 152 -13.16 15.01 12.38
CA HIS A 152 -12.10 15.81 11.77
C HIS A 152 -12.67 17.03 11.03
N GLN A 153 -12.11 18.21 11.31
CA GLN A 153 -12.44 19.46 10.60
C GLN A 153 -11.58 19.68 9.34
N LYS A 154 -10.64 18.77 9.05
CA LYS A 154 -9.79 18.84 7.87
C LYS A 154 -10.59 18.47 6.62
N SER A 155 -10.00 18.71 5.44
CA SER A 155 -10.58 18.25 4.19
C SER A 155 -10.69 16.73 4.14
N ILE A 156 -11.71 16.21 3.45
CA ILE A 156 -11.98 14.78 3.34
C ILE A 156 -10.80 14.03 2.73
N LYS A 157 -10.12 14.60 1.73
CA LYS A 157 -8.90 13.98 1.18
C LYS A 157 -7.81 13.85 2.25
N ALA A 158 -7.58 14.89 3.06
CA ALA A 158 -6.57 14.82 4.12
C ALA A 158 -6.91 13.73 5.16
N VAL A 159 -8.19 13.54 5.45
CA VAL A 159 -8.70 12.54 6.39
C VAL A 159 -8.58 11.12 5.83
N LEU A 160 -8.85 10.89 4.55
CA LEU A 160 -8.66 9.58 3.90
C LEU A 160 -7.20 9.15 3.80
N LEU A 161 -6.26 10.10 3.76
CA LEU A 161 -4.82 9.83 3.75
C LEU A 161 -4.26 9.48 5.14
N ASP A 162 -5.01 9.79 6.20
CA ASP A 162 -4.61 9.49 7.57
C ASP A 162 -4.78 8.00 7.88
N GLN A 163 -3.67 7.30 8.04
CA GLN A 163 -3.67 5.86 8.27
C GLN A 163 -4.26 5.47 9.63
N HIS A 164 -4.48 6.41 10.55
CA HIS A 164 -5.22 6.18 11.81
C HIS A 164 -6.74 6.24 11.64
N VAL A 165 -7.20 6.95 10.60
CA VAL A 165 -8.61 7.04 10.24
C VAL A 165 -9.01 5.87 9.36
N LEU A 166 -8.24 5.62 8.30
CA LEU A 166 -8.48 4.54 7.35
C LEU A 166 -7.15 3.99 6.84
N ALA A 167 -6.94 2.69 7.06
CA ALA A 167 -5.70 2.06 6.64
C ALA A 167 -5.68 1.81 5.13
N GLY A 168 -4.50 1.91 4.51
CA GLY A 168 -4.29 1.38 3.16
C GLY A 168 -4.63 2.34 2.02
N VAL A 169 -5.50 3.32 2.22
CA VAL A 169 -5.79 4.36 1.22
C VAL A 169 -4.62 5.35 1.13
N GLY A 170 -4.14 5.65 -0.08
CA GLY A 170 -3.15 6.67 -0.35
C GLY A 170 -3.65 7.70 -1.36
N ASN A 171 -2.74 8.32 -2.10
CA ASN A 171 -3.05 9.49 -2.92
C ASN A 171 -3.86 9.14 -4.16
N ILE A 172 -3.57 7.99 -4.79
CA ILE A 172 -4.23 7.54 -6.01
C ILE A 172 -5.68 7.19 -5.65
N TYR A 173 -5.87 6.21 -4.76
CA TYR A 173 -7.20 5.68 -4.50
C TYR A 173 -8.07 6.68 -3.70
N ALA A 174 -7.50 7.68 -3.03
CA ALA A 174 -8.28 8.78 -2.48
C ALA A 174 -8.87 9.69 -3.58
N ASP A 175 -8.09 10.04 -4.62
CA ASP A 175 -8.59 10.87 -5.73
C ASP A 175 -9.69 10.12 -6.49
N GLU A 176 -9.45 8.85 -6.83
CA GLU A 176 -10.39 7.99 -7.53
C GLU A 176 -11.69 7.79 -6.74
N ALA A 177 -11.59 7.46 -5.44
CA ALA A 177 -12.78 7.27 -4.58
C ALA A 177 -13.60 8.56 -4.44
N LEU A 178 -12.94 9.71 -4.27
CA LEU A 178 -13.64 11.00 -4.15
C LEU A 178 -14.32 11.40 -5.45
N HIS A 179 -13.70 11.11 -6.60
CA HIS A 179 -14.33 11.32 -7.90
C HIS A 179 -15.57 10.46 -8.07
N MET A 180 -15.45 9.15 -7.84
CA MET A 180 -16.56 8.21 -7.95
C MET A 180 -17.71 8.57 -6.99
N ALA A 181 -17.39 9.05 -5.78
CA ALA A 181 -18.38 9.48 -4.79
C ALA A 181 -19.01 10.86 -5.10
N LYS A 182 -18.46 11.59 -6.09
CA LYS A 182 -18.83 12.97 -6.45
C LYS A 182 -18.62 13.96 -5.30
N ILE A 183 -17.51 13.83 -4.58
CA ILE A 183 -17.18 14.67 -3.42
C ILE A 183 -15.91 15.47 -3.72
N HIS A 184 -15.97 16.79 -3.55
CA HIS A 184 -14.79 17.63 -3.77
C HIS A 184 -13.70 17.35 -2.71
N PRO A 185 -12.42 17.20 -3.10
CA PRO A 185 -11.37 16.78 -2.18
C PRO A 185 -11.09 17.76 -1.03
N MET A 186 -11.48 19.03 -1.18
CA MET A 186 -11.38 20.06 -0.13
C MET A 186 -12.61 20.14 0.78
N ARG A 187 -13.68 19.37 0.52
CA ARG A 187 -14.88 19.33 1.39
C ARG A 187 -14.49 18.97 2.81
N GLY A 188 -14.97 19.71 3.81
CA GLY A 188 -14.70 19.42 5.23
C GLY A 188 -15.29 18.06 5.63
N ALA A 189 -14.49 17.19 6.24
CA ALA A 189 -14.87 15.80 6.52
C ALA A 189 -16.05 15.67 7.51
N SER A 190 -16.14 16.59 8.47
CA SER A 190 -17.25 16.70 9.42
C SER A 190 -18.60 17.07 8.78
N GLY A 191 -18.57 17.66 7.59
CA GLY A 191 -19.76 18.16 6.90
C GLY A 191 -20.42 17.20 5.91
N LEU A 192 -19.92 15.98 5.75
CA LEU A 192 -20.54 15.01 4.84
C LEU A 192 -21.89 14.52 5.40
N SER A 193 -22.91 14.55 4.56
CA SER A 193 -24.23 13.93 4.79
C SER A 193 -24.13 12.40 4.84
N ASN A 194 -25.16 11.73 5.37
CA ASN A 194 -25.19 10.26 5.42
C ASN A 194 -25.12 9.64 4.02
N GLU A 195 -25.78 10.28 3.05
CA GLU A 195 -25.83 9.86 1.66
C GLU A 195 -24.45 10.00 0.99
N GLU A 196 -23.74 11.10 1.25
CA GLU A 196 -22.34 11.26 0.80
C GLU A 196 -21.43 10.20 1.43
N ILE A 197 -21.60 9.90 2.71
CA ILE A 197 -20.79 8.88 3.39
C ILE A 197 -21.06 7.50 2.81
N ALA A 198 -22.32 7.15 2.54
CA ALA A 198 -22.67 5.88 1.91
C ALA A 198 -22.05 5.75 0.51
N ARG A 199 -22.11 6.81 -0.31
CA ARG A 199 -21.44 6.83 -1.62
C ARG A 199 -19.93 6.71 -1.50
N LEU A 200 -19.31 7.44 -0.55
CA LEU A 200 -17.87 7.40 -0.32
C LEU A 200 -17.41 6.03 0.14
N TYR A 201 -18.16 5.40 1.05
CA TYR A 201 -17.90 4.04 1.51
C TYR A 201 -17.86 3.05 0.34
N THR A 202 -18.90 3.06 -0.49
CA THR A 202 -18.98 2.20 -1.67
C THR A 202 -17.82 2.50 -2.62
N ALA A 203 -17.58 3.78 -2.92
CA ALA A 203 -16.52 4.19 -3.83
C ALA A 203 -15.12 3.73 -3.38
N ILE A 204 -14.78 3.91 -2.09
CA ILE A 204 -13.50 3.44 -1.53
C ILE A 204 -13.33 1.94 -1.77
N ARG A 205 -14.36 1.14 -1.45
CA ARG A 205 -14.28 -0.31 -1.61
C ARG A 205 -14.16 -0.72 -3.07
N THR A 206 -14.94 -0.08 -3.95
CA THR A 206 -14.89 -0.36 -5.39
C THR A 206 -13.52 -0.06 -5.97
N VAL A 207 -12.99 1.16 -5.82
CA VAL A 207 -11.70 1.53 -6.44
C VAL A 207 -10.53 0.72 -5.89
N LEU A 208 -10.57 0.32 -4.61
CA LEU A 208 -9.54 -0.55 -4.04
C LEU A 208 -9.65 -1.98 -4.56
N SER A 209 -10.87 -2.51 -4.70
CA SER A 209 -11.08 -3.86 -5.24
C SER A 209 -10.68 -3.94 -6.70
N GLU A 210 -11.08 -2.95 -7.50
CA GLU A 210 -10.65 -2.83 -8.90
C GLU A 210 -9.13 -2.67 -9.01
N GLY A 211 -8.52 -1.89 -8.12
CA GLY A 211 -7.07 -1.78 -8.04
C GLY A 211 -6.40 -3.14 -7.80
N ILE A 212 -6.97 -3.98 -6.92
CA ILE A 212 -6.44 -5.32 -6.63
C ILE A 212 -6.64 -6.26 -7.83
N GLU A 213 -7.83 -6.25 -8.44
CA GLU A 213 -8.15 -7.07 -9.62
C GLU A 213 -7.22 -6.75 -10.80
N ARG A 214 -6.84 -5.48 -10.93
CA ARG A 214 -5.89 -4.98 -11.93
C ARG A 214 -4.44 -5.02 -11.48
N GLU A 215 -4.17 -5.71 -10.38
CA GLU A 215 -2.84 -5.94 -9.83
C GLU A 215 -2.05 -4.65 -9.48
N GLY A 216 -2.75 -3.56 -9.18
CA GLY A 216 -2.20 -2.29 -8.76
C GLY A 216 -1.67 -1.40 -9.90
N ALA A 217 -1.17 -0.22 -9.54
CA ALA A 217 -0.78 0.83 -10.47
C ALA A 217 0.74 1.01 -10.58
N SER A 218 1.29 0.77 -11.77
CA SER A 218 2.72 0.91 -12.10
C SER A 218 3.10 2.30 -12.64
N VAL A 219 2.56 3.38 -12.06
CA VAL A 219 2.79 4.78 -12.49
C VAL A 219 4.27 5.20 -12.38
N ASN A 220 5.03 4.60 -11.46
CA ASN A 220 6.44 4.92 -11.25
C ASN A 220 7.28 3.64 -11.08
N TRP A 221 7.72 3.37 -9.85
CA TRP A 221 8.66 2.31 -9.50
C TRP A 221 8.00 0.99 -9.11
N TYR A 222 6.70 1.00 -8.87
CA TYR A 222 5.98 -0.22 -8.52
C TYR A 222 6.03 -1.23 -9.67
N ARG A 223 6.37 -2.46 -9.32
CA ARG A 223 6.32 -3.66 -10.17
C ARG A 223 5.79 -4.80 -9.32
N LYS A 224 5.12 -5.75 -9.96
CA LYS A 224 4.72 -7.02 -9.36
C LYS A 224 5.96 -7.83 -8.96
N PRO A 225 5.81 -8.86 -8.10
CA PRO A 225 6.94 -9.71 -7.69
C PRO A 225 7.69 -10.37 -8.86
N ASP A 226 6.99 -10.68 -9.96
CA ASP A 226 7.57 -11.23 -11.19
C ASP A 226 8.30 -10.18 -12.07
N GLY A 227 8.31 -8.91 -11.64
CA GLY A 227 8.94 -7.80 -12.35
C GLY A 227 8.07 -7.10 -13.40
N THR A 228 6.89 -7.63 -13.71
CA THR A 228 5.96 -7.02 -14.67
C THR A 228 5.15 -5.88 -14.03
N SER A 229 4.46 -5.09 -14.86
CA SER A 229 3.63 -3.98 -14.40
C SER A 229 2.23 -4.44 -13.99
N GLY A 230 1.60 -3.74 -13.05
CA GLY A 230 0.16 -3.80 -12.86
C GLY A 230 -0.57 -3.00 -13.96
N ASP A 231 -1.90 -3.11 -14.02
CA ASP A 231 -2.73 -2.50 -15.07
C ASP A 231 -3.58 -1.31 -14.57
N ALA A 232 -3.70 -1.09 -13.26
CA ALA A 232 -4.68 -0.14 -12.70
C ALA A 232 -4.50 1.31 -13.23
N GLN A 233 -3.27 1.73 -13.55
CA GLN A 233 -3.00 3.08 -14.08
C GLN A 233 -3.70 3.39 -15.40
N ASN A 234 -4.04 2.37 -16.19
CA ASN A 234 -4.70 2.53 -17.48
C ASN A 234 -6.21 2.80 -17.34
N HIS A 235 -6.75 2.73 -16.11
CA HIS A 235 -8.18 2.82 -15.81
C HIS A 235 -8.52 3.95 -14.85
N PHE A 236 -7.58 4.87 -14.58
CA PHE A 236 -7.83 6.00 -13.71
C PHE A 236 -8.86 6.96 -14.29
N ALA A 237 -9.84 7.34 -13.49
CA ALA A 237 -10.84 8.32 -13.86
C ALA A 237 -10.30 9.75 -13.75
N VAL A 238 -9.41 10.03 -12.79
CA VAL A 238 -8.89 11.39 -12.55
C VAL A 238 -7.39 11.46 -12.29
N TYR A 239 -6.81 10.46 -11.63
CA TYR A 239 -5.43 10.52 -11.18
C TYR A 239 -4.45 10.59 -12.35
N ASP A 240 -3.53 11.57 -12.32
CA ASP A 240 -2.52 11.82 -13.37
C ASP A 240 -3.11 12.14 -14.76
N ARG A 241 -4.37 12.58 -14.81
CA ARG A 241 -5.08 12.95 -16.05
C ARG A 241 -5.37 14.45 -16.15
N GLU A 242 -4.51 15.28 -15.55
CA GLU A 242 -4.65 16.74 -15.58
C GLU A 242 -4.78 17.28 -17.01
N GLY A 243 -5.80 18.10 -17.27
CA GLY A 243 -6.08 18.66 -18.58
C GLY A 243 -6.86 17.73 -19.52
N GLU A 244 -6.95 16.43 -19.22
CA GLU A 244 -7.76 15.50 -20.02
C GLU A 244 -9.26 15.65 -19.73
N ALA A 245 -10.08 15.15 -20.66
CA ALA A 245 -11.53 15.10 -20.47
C ALA A 245 -11.93 14.06 -19.39
N CYS A 246 -12.77 14.51 -18.45
CA CYS A 246 -13.42 13.65 -17.48
C CYS A 246 -14.26 12.57 -18.18
N LEU A 247 -14.07 11.31 -17.80
CA LEU A 247 -14.80 10.18 -18.42
C LEU A 247 -16.30 10.20 -18.11
N THR A 248 -16.72 10.96 -17.11
CA THR A 248 -18.13 11.06 -16.70
C THR A 248 -18.86 12.21 -17.39
N CYS A 249 -18.24 13.38 -17.55
CA CYS A 249 -18.94 14.60 -18.02
C CYS A 249 -18.22 15.37 -19.13
N GLY A 250 -17.04 14.93 -19.57
CA GLY A 250 -16.25 15.59 -20.62
C GLY A 250 -15.53 16.88 -20.22
N SER A 251 -15.83 17.47 -19.05
CA SER A 251 -15.12 18.65 -18.55
C SER A 251 -13.66 18.31 -18.20
N PRO A 252 -12.71 19.27 -18.28
CA PRO A 252 -11.31 19.00 -17.98
C PRO A 252 -11.09 18.57 -16.52
N ILE A 253 -10.14 17.67 -16.31
CA ILE A 253 -9.62 17.31 -14.99
C ILE A 253 -8.64 18.38 -14.53
N TYR A 254 -8.80 18.83 -13.29
CA TYR A 254 -7.93 19.82 -12.65
C TYR A 254 -7.01 19.17 -11.64
N LYS A 255 -5.84 19.77 -11.48
CA LYS A 255 -4.90 19.43 -10.41
C LYS A 255 -4.76 20.58 -9.44
N THR A 256 -4.81 20.25 -8.16
CA THR A 256 -4.53 21.17 -7.06
C THR A 256 -3.65 20.50 -6.02
N ARG A 257 -3.42 21.16 -4.90
CA ARG A 257 -2.67 20.62 -3.77
C ARG A 257 -3.55 20.61 -2.52
N VAL A 258 -3.79 19.41 -1.98
CA VAL A 258 -4.50 19.21 -0.70
C VAL A 258 -3.59 18.43 0.22
N ALA A 259 -3.40 18.91 1.46
CA ALA A 259 -2.51 18.29 2.46
C ALA A 259 -1.09 17.98 1.92
N GLN A 260 -0.51 18.90 1.14
CA GLN A 260 0.81 18.75 0.51
C GLN A 260 0.92 17.57 -0.47
N ARG A 261 -0.20 17.14 -1.07
CA ARG A 261 -0.26 16.11 -2.10
C ARG A 261 -0.95 16.65 -3.36
N GLY A 262 -0.38 16.31 -4.52
CA GLY A 262 -1.05 16.54 -5.81
C GLY A 262 -2.40 15.84 -5.82
N THR A 263 -3.44 16.55 -6.23
CA THR A 263 -4.84 16.15 -6.09
C THR A 263 -5.56 16.40 -7.39
N HIS A 264 -6.10 15.34 -7.99
CA HIS A 264 -6.79 15.40 -9.26
C HIS A 264 -8.30 15.27 -9.03
N PHE A 265 -9.08 16.10 -9.70
CA PHE A 265 -10.54 16.10 -9.54
C PHE A 265 -11.22 16.73 -10.77
N CYS A 266 -12.50 16.44 -10.95
CA CYS A 266 -13.34 17.08 -11.95
C CYS A 266 -14.23 18.14 -11.28
N ALA A 267 -14.04 19.42 -11.59
CA ALA A 267 -14.81 20.51 -10.95
C ALA A 267 -16.32 20.45 -11.23
N THR A 268 -16.74 19.82 -12.33
CA THR A 268 -18.15 19.64 -12.68
C THR A 268 -18.78 18.46 -11.92
N CYS A 269 -18.11 17.31 -11.86
CA CYS A 269 -18.61 16.13 -11.13
C CYS A 269 -18.48 16.27 -9.61
N GLN A 270 -17.48 17.04 -9.16
CA GLN A 270 -17.16 17.27 -7.76
C GLN A 270 -17.23 18.79 -7.51
N PRO A 271 -18.44 19.37 -7.40
CA PRO A 271 -18.59 20.82 -7.23
C PRO A 271 -17.95 21.30 -5.94
N LEU A 272 -17.47 22.56 -5.94
CA LEU A 272 -16.90 23.17 -4.74
C LEU A 272 -17.92 23.14 -3.58
N PRO A 273 -17.47 22.92 -2.33
CA PRO A 273 -18.32 22.92 -1.14
C PRO A 273 -19.05 24.23 -0.87
#